data_AF-A0A9P6WIP7-F1
#
_entry.id   AF-A0A9P6WIP7-F1
#
_cell.length_a   1.000
_cell.length_b   1.000
_cell.length_c   1.000
_cell.angle_alpha   90.00
_cell.angle_beta   90.00
_cell.angle_gamma   90.00
#
_symmetry.space_group_name_H-M   'P 1'
#
loop_
_entity.id
_entity.type
_entity.pdbx_description
1 polymer ?
#
loop_
_entity_poly.entity_id
_entity_poly.type
_entity_poly.pdbx_seq_one_letter_code
_entity_poly.pdbx_strand_id
1 'polypeptide(L)'
;MRQIQKGIYITPTKKLLYKTSPLKRIYTPNGLTVEKLKEDNPTYKTRILTIYRNLIRLEKYLQFHKFYKLTYNNLVKLKIRQDYEFRKLIFFSNFKQLNENELYERLINTINFIHNATLDSLSNKTERPISIEYKILYSIIKFEISKSLPISIKNSDLKNSFFTIDNAIEFRKIERSWNMINSNDKINNIWWIENNGMYKNDVCFKYLIDLKNFKSSNFPDNMIQSILDFEKFLILQNEESKLLL
;
A
#
# COMPACT_ATOMS: atom_id res chain seq x y z
N MET A 1 -13.25 34.72 5.05
CA MET A 1 -13.62 33.30 4.86
C MET A 1 -12.79 32.72 3.72
N ARG A 2 -11.92 31.74 3.96
CA ARG A 2 -11.08 31.15 2.91
C ARG A 2 -11.86 30.03 2.22
N GLN A 3 -12.01 30.15 0.89
CA GLN A 3 -12.58 29.10 0.04
C GLN A 3 -11.82 27.79 0.25
N ILE A 4 -12.56 26.77 0.69
CA ILE A 4 -12.12 25.38 0.67
C ILE A 4 -12.13 24.98 -0.82
N GLN A 5 -10.95 24.89 -1.43
CA GLN A 5 -10.82 24.40 -2.80
C GLN A 5 -11.33 22.96 -2.85
N LYS A 6 -12.33 22.71 -3.70
CA LYS A 6 -12.84 21.37 -4.01
C LYS A 6 -11.68 20.50 -4.52
N GLY A 7 -11.47 19.35 -3.89
CA GLY A 7 -10.56 18.31 -4.41
C GLY A 7 -9.36 17.95 -3.54
N ILE A 8 -9.16 18.57 -2.38
CA ILE A 8 -8.08 18.19 -1.44
C ILE A 8 -8.72 17.80 -0.11
N TYR A 9 -8.96 16.51 0.07
CA TYR A 9 -9.55 15.96 1.28
C TYR A 9 -8.53 15.83 2.41
N ILE A 10 -9.07 15.96 3.62
CA ILE A 10 -8.41 16.20 4.89
C ILE A 10 -7.49 15.02 5.24
N THR A 11 -6.17 15.25 5.18
CA THR A 11 -5.25 14.56 6.09
C THR A 11 -5.45 15.18 7.48
N PRO A 12 -5.28 14.43 8.59
CA PRO A 12 -5.47 14.96 9.95
C PRO A 12 -4.70 16.26 10.21
N THR A 13 -3.60 16.50 9.47
CA THR A 13 -2.95 17.81 9.38
C THR A 13 -3.51 18.65 8.22
N LYS A 14 -4.39 19.63 8.51
CA LYS A 14 -5.05 20.57 7.58
C LYS A 14 -4.13 21.48 6.72
N LYS A 15 -2.86 21.15 6.50
CA LYS A 15 -1.94 21.92 5.64
C LYS A 15 -1.01 21.00 4.86
N LEU A 16 -1.35 20.72 3.60
CA LEU A 16 -0.38 20.30 2.61
C LEU A 16 0.56 21.48 2.32
N LEU A 17 1.74 21.47 2.96
CA LEU A 17 2.78 22.45 2.66
C LEU A 17 3.57 21.98 1.43
N TYR A 18 3.02 22.20 0.22
CA TYR A 18 3.79 21.98 -1.00
C TYR A 18 4.95 22.98 -1.17
N LYS A 19 5.01 24.07 -0.39
CA LYS A 19 6.09 25.07 -0.48
C LYS A 19 7.49 24.46 -0.29
N THR A 20 7.60 23.41 0.53
CA THR A 20 8.85 22.67 0.83
C THR A 20 8.77 21.20 0.39
N SER A 21 7.82 20.86 -0.48
CA SER A 21 7.55 19.48 -0.88
C SER A 21 8.62 18.93 -1.83
N PRO A 22 9.07 17.68 -1.63
CA PRO A 22 9.84 16.91 -2.62
C PRO A 22 9.18 16.81 -4.00
N LEU A 23 7.85 16.89 -4.05
CA LEU A 23 7.05 16.78 -5.26
C LEU A 23 6.75 18.15 -5.91
N LYS A 24 7.06 19.26 -5.24
CA LYS A 24 6.86 20.64 -5.75
C LYS A 24 7.62 20.93 -7.06
N ARG A 25 8.75 20.25 -7.27
CA ARG A 25 9.54 20.43 -8.51
C ARG A 25 8.83 19.83 -9.74
N ILE A 26 7.89 18.93 -9.51
CA ILE A 26 7.18 18.17 -10.56
C ILE A 26 5.76 18.71 -10.70
N TYR A 27 5.12 19.00 -9.57
CA TYR A 27 3.77 19.54 -9.53
C TYR A 27 3.83 20.95 -8.97
N THR A 28 3.06 21.87 -9.57
CA THR A 28 2.88 23.24 -9.09
C THR A 28 2.46 23.26 -7.61
N PRO A 29 2.42 24.41 -6.92
CA PRO A 29 2.07 24.47 -5.49
C PRO A 29 0.74 23.80 -5.10
N ASN A 30 -0.10 23.47 -6.07
CA ASN A 30 -1.38 22.78 -5.92
C ASN A 30 -1.24 21.25 -5.82
N GLY A 31 -0.04 20.68 -6.07
CA GLY A 31 0.21 19.25 -6.00
C GLY A 31 -0.32 18.45 -7.19
N LEU A 32 -0.36 17.12 -7.04
CA LEU A 32 -1.01 16.21 -7.99
C LEU A 32 -2.50 16.16 -7.68
N THR A 33 -3.34 16.55 -8.65
CA THR A 33 -4.81 16.47 -8.56
C THR A 33 -5.35 15.38 -9.48
N VAL A 34 -6.59 14.94 -9.28
CA VAL A 34 -7.24 13.92 -10.14
C VAL A 34 -7.32 14.41 -11.58
N GLU A 35 -7.70 15.69 -11.76
CA GLU A 35 -7.77 16.35 -13.07
C GLU A 35 -6.42 16.30 -13.77
N LYS A 36 -5.36 16.72 -13.07
CA LYS A 36 -3.99 16.70 -13.61
C LYS A 36 -3.50 15.28 -13.91
N LEU A 37 -3.81 14.31 -13.04
CA LEU A 37 -3.46 12.91 -13.29
C LEU A 37 -4.11 12.39 -14.57
N LYS A 38 -5.38 12.75 -14.82
CA LYS A 38 -6.12 12.33 -16.01
C LYS A 38 -5.67 13.05 -17.28
N GLU A 39 -5.40 14.35 -17.19
CA GLU A 39 -4.90 15.19 -18.29
C GLU A 39 -3.52 14.71 -18.75
N ASP A 40 -2.56 14.59 -17.82
CA ASP A 40 -1.18 14.21 -18.13
C ASP A 40 -1.04 12.71 -18.47
N ASN A 41 -2.00 11.86 -18.08
CA ASN A 41 -1.91 10.39 -18.23
C ASN A 41 -3.22 9.79 -18.75
N PRO A 42 -3.33 9.54 -20.07
CA PRO A 42 -4.61 9.14 -20.68
C PRO A 42 -5.01 7.69 -20.40
N THR A 43 -4.06 6.81 -20.05
CA THR A 43 -4.34 5.39 -19.82
C THR A 43 -4.29 5.05 -18.33
N TYR A 44 -5.07 4.04 -17.91
CA TYR A 44 -4.99 3.51 -16.54
C TYR A 44 -3.55 3.12 -16.15
N LYS A 45 -2.84 2.43 -17.05
CA LYS A 45 -1.46 2.00 -16.85
C LYS A 45 -0.52 3.19 -16.59
N THR A 46 -0.61 4.26 -17.38
CA THR A 46 0.23 5.45 -17.18
C THR A 46 -0.09 6.18 -15.88
N ARG A 47 -1.38 6.23 -15.48
CA ARG A 47 -1.79 6.79 -14.18
C ARG A 47 -1.17 6.02 -13.01
N ILE A 48 -1.31 4.69 -12.98
CA ILE A 48 -0.73 3.84 -11.94
C ILE A 48 0.80 3.96 -11.90
N LEU A 49 1.46 4.02 -13.06
CA LEU A 49 2.91 4.24 -13.13
C LEU A 49 3.32 5.60 -12.57
N THR A 50 2.55 6.65 -12.82
CA THR A 50 2.79 7.98 -12.26
C THR A 50 2.63 7.98 -10.74
N ILE A 51 1.60 7.30 -10.22
CA ILE A 51 1.42 7.10 -8.77
C ILE A 51 2.63 6.37 -8.17
N TYR A 52 2.99 5.22 -8.75
CA TYR A 52 4.15 4.43 -8.33
C TYR A 52 5.43 5.27 -8.29
N ARG A 53 5.73 6.00 -9.37
CA ARG A 53 6.93 6.85 -9.46
C ARG A 53 6.98 7.91 -8.35
N ASN A 54 5.83 8.51 -8.01
CA ASN A 54 5.77 9.51 -6.95
C ASN A 54 6.02 8.89 -5.58
N LEU A 55 5.43 7.73 -5.28
CA LEU A 55 5.67 7.00 -4.03
C LEU A 55 7.16 6.65 -3.87
N ILE A 56 7.80 6.11 -4.92
CA ILE A 56 9.24 5.79 -4.90
C ILE A 56 10.12 7.05 -4.79
N ARG A 57 9.71 8.18 -5.36
CA ARG A 57 10.46 9.44 -5.18
C ARG A 57 10.42 9.94 -3.75
N LEU A 58 9.27 9.80 -3.08
CA LEU A 58 9.09 10.20 -1.68
C LEU A 58 9.94 9.36 -0.72
N GLU A 59 10.23 8.10 -1.05
CA GLU A 59 11.10 7.21 -0.26
C GLU A 59 12.43 7.85 0.15
N LYS A 60 13.07 8.59 -0.76
CA LYS A 60 14.36 9.26 -0.49
C LYS A 60 14.29 10.23 0.69
N TYR A 61 13.12 10.82 0.90
CA TYR A 61 12.85 11.83 1.91
C TYR A 61 12.30 11.25 3.21
N LEU A 62 11.83 9.99 3.21
CA LEU A 62 11.50 9.29 4.45
C LEU A 62 12.76 9.15 5.30
N GLN A 63 12.69 9.53 6.57
CA GLN A 63 13.80 9.37 7.52
C GLN A 63 13.76 7.99 8.18
N PHE A 64 13.71 6.96 7.35
CA PHE A 64 13.80 5.57 7.77
C PHE A 64 15.24 5.06 7.64
N HIS A 65 15.64 4.12 8.50
CA HIS A 65 16.86 3.35 8.28
C HIS A 65 16.80 2.66 6.89
N LYS A 66 17.96 2.50 6.25
CA LYS A 66 18.08 1.95 4.87
C LYS A 66 17.29 0.66 4.66
N PHE A 67 17.27 -0.20 5.67
CA PHE A 67 16.46 -1.43 5.68
C PHE A 67 14.96 -1.14 5.49
N TYR A 68 14.36 -0.30 6.33
CA TYR A 68 12.94 0.06 6.24
C TYR A 68 12.58 0.80 4.95
N LYS A 69 13.52 1.58 4.37
CA LYS A 69 13.34 2.19 3.05
C LYS A 69 13.21 1.15 1.94
N LEU A 70 14.09 0.15 1.94
CA LEU A 70 14.04 -0.95 0.99
C LEU A 70 12.71 -1.73 1.14
N THR A 71 12.30 -2.01 2.37
CA THR A 71 11.02 -2.65 2.66
C THR A 71 9.85 -1.82 2.15
N TYR A 72 9.82 -0.52 2.41
CA TYR A 72 8.79 0.38 1.88
C TYR A 72 8.68 0.30 0.36
N ASN A 73 9.81 0.32 -0.36
CA ASN A 73 9.81 0.21 -1.81
C ASN A 73 9.23 -1.12 -2.31
N ASN A 74 9.48 -2.22 -1.60
CA ASN A 74 8.90 -3.51 -1.93
C ASN A 74 7.40 -3.54 -1.62
N LEU A 75 6.99 -2.95 -0.49
CA LEU A 75 5.58 -2.82 -0.12
C LEU A 75 4.79 -2.01 -1.14
N VAL A 76 5.30 -0.88 -1.61
CA VAL A 76 4.64 -0.07 -2.65
C VAL A 76 4.42 -0.89 -3.93
N LYS A 77 5.42 -1.66 -4.36
CA LYS A 77 5.28 -2.54 -5.54
C LYS A 77 4.24 -3.64 -5.34
N LEU A 78 4.11 -4.11 -4.10
CA LEU A 78 3.17 -5.16 -3.73
C LEU A 78 1.74 -4.64 -3.68
N LYS A 79 1.48 -3.61 -2.87
CA LYS A 79 0.15 -3.05 -2.64
C LYS A 79 -0.52 -2.58 -3.93
N ILE A 80 0.23 -2.01 -4.88
CA ILE A 80 -0.31 -1.57 -6.19
C ILE A 80 -0.84 -2.75 -7.03
N ARG A 81 -0.33 -3.97 -6.81
CA ARG A 81 -0.74 -5.18 -7.53
C ARG A 81 -1.75 -6.03 -6.74
N GLN A 82 -2.14 -5.58 -5.56
CA GLN A 82 -3.13 -6.25 -4.70
C GLN A 82 -4.50 -5.63 -4.91
N ASP A 83 -5.53 -6.46 -4.90
CA ASP A 83 -6.91 -5.99 -4.94
C ASP A 83 -7.34 -5.51 -3.55
N TYR A 84 -7.42 -4.19 -3.39
CA TYR A 84 -7.86 -3.57 -2.15
C TYR A 84 -9.33 -3.89 -1.82
N GLU A 85 -10.20 -4.00 -2.82
CA GLU A 85 -11.62 -4.28 -2.60
C GLU A 85 -11.80 -5.72 -2.10
N PHE A 86 -11.04 -6.68 -2.63
CA PHE A 86 -11.05 -8.04 -2.10
C PHE A 86 -10.59 -8.10 -0.64
N ARG A 87 -9.52 -7.38 -0.29
CA ARG A 87 -9.04 -7.28 1.10
C ARG A 87 -10.13 -6.77 2.04
N LYS A 88 -10.91 -5.78 1.60
CA LYS A 88 -12.06 -5.24 2.36
C LYS A 88 -13.16 -6.27 2.55
N LEU A 89 -13.55 -6.95 1.49
CA LEU A 89 -14.63 -7.94 1.48
C LEU A 89 -14.40 -9.07 2.49
N ILE A 90 -13.14 -9.41 2.79
CA ILE A 90 -12.80 -10.41 3.80
C ILE A 90 -13.31 -10.01 5.18
N PHE A 91 -13.25 -8.74 5.55
CA PHE A 91 -13.63 -8.26 6.87
C PHE A 91 -15.04 -7.68 6.93
N PHE A 92 -15.55 -7.20 5.80
CA PHE A 92 -16.82 -6.50 5.76
C PHE A 92 -17.62 -6.84 4.49
N SER A 93 -18.86 -7.29 4.66
CA SER A 93 -19.72 -7.79 3.58
C SER A 93 -20.48 -6.73 2.78
N ASN A 94 -20.67 -5.52 3.31
CA ASN A 94 -21.60 -4.52 2.76
C ASN A 94 -20.91 -3.26 2.25
N PHE A 95 -19.89 -3.39 1.39
CA PHE A 95 -19.20 -2.24 0.81
C PHE A 95 -19.55 -2.00 -0.65
N LYS A 96 -19.69 -0.71 -0.99
CA LYS A 96 -19.84 -0.26 -2.37
C LYS A 96 -18.49 -0.31 -3.06
N GLN A 97 -18.44 -0.96 -4.23
CA GLN A 97 -17.26 -0.98 -5.07
C GLN A 97 -16.86 0.45 -5.45
N LEU A 98 -15.57 0.75 -5.36
CA LEU A 98 -15.03 2.05 -5.74
C LEU A 98 -15.24 2.30 -7.22
N ASN A 99 -15.77 3.48 -7.56
CA ASN A 99 -15.75 3.93 -8.95
C ASN A 99 -14.34 4.42 -9.33
N GLU A 100 -14.10 4.58 -10.63
CA GLU A 100 -12.77 4.95 -11.15
C GLU A 100 -12.26 6.29 -10.61
N ASN A 101 -13.16 7.27 -10.44
CA ASN A 101 -12.79 8.59 -9.92
C ASN A 101 -12.37 8.52 -8.45
N GLU A 102 -13.12 7.77 -7.64
CA GLU A 102 -12.83 7.56 -6.23
C GLU A 102 -11.53 6.79 -6.04
N LEU A 103 -11.25 5.82 -6.90
CA LEU A 103 -9.95 5.13 -6.92
C LEU A 103 -8.80 6.13 -7.11
N TYR A 104 -8.90 7.02 -8.10
CA TYR A 104 -7.86 8.03 -8.34
C TYR A 104 -7.73 9.04 -7.21
N GLU A 105 -8.85 9.47 -6.62
CA GLU A 105 -8.84 10.32 -5.42
C GLU A 105 -8.06 9.64 -4.30
N ARG A 106 -8.35 8.37 -4.01
CA ARG A 106 -7.68 7.64 -2.93
C ARG A 106 -6.20 7.39 -3.21
N LEU A 107 -5.81 7.12 -4.45
CA LEU A 107 -4.41 6.99 -4.85
C LEU A 107 -3.63 8.30 -4.63
N ILE A 108 -4.24 9.44 -4.99
CA ILE A 108 -3.64 10.76 -4.77
C ILE A 108 -3.57 11.10 -3.29
N ASN A 109 -4.63 10.82 -2.53
CA ASN A 109 -4.62 11.00 -1.08
C ASN A 109 -3.54 10.14 -0.41
N THR A 110 -3.29 8.94 -0.92
CA THR A 110 -2.21 8.06 -0.44
C THR A 110 -0.82 8.67 -0.69
N ILE A 111 -0.60 9.28 -1.87
CA ILE A 111 0.63 10.06 -2.13
C ILE A 111 0.74 11.21 -1.13
N ASN A 112 -0.34 11.94 -0.91
CA ASN A 112 -0.37 13.10 -0.01
C ASN A 112 -0.11 12.71 1.45
N PHE A 113 -0.66 11.59 1.89
CA PHE A 113 -0.40 10.99 3.19
C PHE A 113 1.09 10.67 3.36
N ILE A 114 1.68 9.97 2.40
CA ILE A 114 3.11 9.61 2.44
C ILE A 114 3.99 10.85 2.32
N HIS A 115 3.58 11.82 1.50
CA HIS A 115 4.25 13.10 1.41
C HIS A 115 4.29 13.81 2.76
N ASN A 116 3.19 13.86 3.51
CA ASN A 116 3.17 14.46 4.83
C ASN A 116 4.10 13.73 5.79
N ALA A 117 4.16 12.39 5.72
CA ALA A 117 5.15 11.61 6.46
C ALA A 117 6.61 11.97 6.13
N THR A 118 6.89 12.58 4.97
CA THR A 118 8.25 13.01 4.59
C THR A 118 8.65 14.42 5.06
N LEU A 119 7.67 15.25 5.46
CA LEU A 119 7.93 16.67 5.77
C LEU A 119 8.66 16.88 7.11
N ASP A 120 8.48 15.97 8.06
CA ASP A 120 9.05 16.07 9.41
C ASP A 120 10.41 15.35 9.50
N SER A 121 11.39 15.86 8.75
CA SER A 121 12.78 15.39 8.81
C SER A 121 13.64 16.29 9.70
N LEU A 122 14.58 15.68 10.45
CA LEU A 122 15.53 16.34 11.37
C LEU A 122 16.42 17.42 10.72
N SER A 123 16.47 17.51 9.39
CA SER A 123 17.14 18.61 8.68
C SER A 123 16.33 19.91 8.70
N ASN A 124 15.03 19.85 9.02
CA ASN A 124 14.28 20.99 9.51
C ASN A 124 14.57 21.16 11.00
N LYS A 125 15.31 22.22 11.36
CA LYS A 125 15.50 22.71 12.73
C LYS A 125 14.19 23.20 13.39
N THR A 126 13.07 22.52 13.20
CA THR A 126 11.81 22.85 13.88
C THR A 126 11.49 21.74 14.85
N GLU A 127 11.25 22.12 16.10
CA GLU A 127 10.83 21.33 17.27
C GLU A 127 9.47 20.60 17.07
N ARG A 128 9.17 20.14 15.86
CA ARG A 128 7.87 19.58 15.52
C ARG A 128 7.81 18.11 15.93
N PRO A 129 6.71 17.69 16.56
CA PRO A 129 6.48 16.29 16.84
C PRO A 129 6.37 15.52 15.53
N ILE A 130 6.89 14.28 15.53
CA ILE A 130 6.75 13.32 14.42
C ILE A 130 5.27 13.25 14.01
N SER A 131 4.96 13.51 12.74
CA SER A 131 3.60 13.39 12.19
C SER A 131 2.97 12.03 12.48
N ILE A 132 1.64 12.04 12.62
CA ILE A 132 0.84 10.84 12.78
C ILE A 132 1.00 9.96 11.54
N GLU A 133 1.06 10.56 10.35
CA GLU A 133 1.29 9.90 9.08
C GLU A 133 2.62 9.12 9.06
N TYR A 134 3.70 9.71 9.58
CA TYR A 134 4.97 9.01 9.73
C TYR A 134 4.86 7.81 10.67
N LYS A 135 4.24 7.99 11.85
CA LYS A 135 4.06 6.91 12.83
C LYS A 135 3.27 5.76 12.25
N ILE A 136 2.16 6.05 11.57
CA ILE A 136 1.32 5.04 10.92
C ILE A 136 2.09 4.32 9.82
N LEU A 137 2.74 5.05 8.91
CA LEU A 137 3.53 4.45 7.83
C LEU A 137 4.63 3.54 8.39
N TYR A 138 5.31 3.99 9.44
CA TYR A 138 6.34 3.20 10.11
C TYR A 138 5.76 1.94 10.78
N SER A 139 4.59 2.04 11.42
CA SER A 139 3.88 0.89 11.99
C SER A 139 3.47 -0.12 10.94
N ILE A 140 3.00 0.32 9.76
CA ILE A 140 2.67 -0.57 8.64
C ILE A 140 3.92 -1.31 8.16
N ILE A 141 5.02 -0.59 7.95
CA ILE A 141 6.28 -1.22 7.50
C ILE A 141 6.78 -2.22 8.56
N LYS A 142 6.75 -1.85 9.84
CA LYS A 142 7.13 -2.74 10.94
C LYS A 142 6.25 -3.99 11.00
N PHE A 143 4.95 -3.81 10.90
CA PHE A 143 3.99 -4.92 10.87
C PHE A 143 4.35 -5.88 9.75
N GLU A 144 4.46 -5.40 8.50
CA GLU A 144 4.74 -6.25 7.34
C GLU A 144 6.11 -6.95 7.42
N ILE A 145 7.12 -6.37 8.09
CA ILE A 145 8.41 -7.03 8.36
C ILE A 145 8.25 -8.14 9.40
N SER A 146 7.53 -7.87 10.49
CA SER A 146 7.31 -8.82 11.59
C SER A 146 6.26 -9.88 11.29
N LYS A 147 5.50 -9.67 10.21
CA LYS A 147 4.34 -10.47 9.84
C LYS A 147 4.79 -11.88 9.52
N SER A 148 4.44 -12.77 10.42
CA SER A 148 4.72 -14.19 10.33
C SER A 148 3.47 -14.94 10.74
N LEU A 149 3.22 -16.08 10.10
CA LEU A 149 2.11 -16.94 10.53
C LEU A 149 2.52 -17.71 11.79
N PRO A 150 1.64 -17.82 12.80
CA PRO A 150 1.88 -18.65 13.96
C PRO A 150 2.25 -20.09 13.57
N ILE A 151 3.24 -20.65 14.29
CA ILE A 151 3.75 -22.01 14.04
C ILE A 151 2.65 -23.07 14.23
N SER A 152 1.63 -22.80 15.04
CA SER A 152 0.46 -23.67 15.25
C SER A 152 -0.35 -23.94 13.98
N ILE A 153 -0.17 -23.13 12.93
CA ILE A 153 -0.81 -23.29 11.61
C ILE A 153 -0.03 -24.30 10.74
N LYS A 154 0.70 -25.23 11.37
CA LYS A 154 1.81 -26.00 10.78
C LYS A 154 1.43 -26.98 9.67
N ASN A 155 0.15 -27.36 9.53
CA ASN A 155 -0.31 -28.40 8.60
C ASN A 155 -1.37 -27.93 7.61
N SER A 156 -1.41 -26.63 7.32
CA SER A 156 -2.34 -26.08 6.33
C SER A 156 -1.57 -25.58 5.11
N ASP A 157 -2.22 -25.57 3.95
CA ASP A 157 -1.72 -24.99 2.69
C ASP A 157 -1.13 -23.57 2.89
N LEU A 158 -1.50 -22.90 3.98
CA LEU A 158 -1.08 -21.57 4.42
C LEU A 158 0.41 -21.38 4.58
N LYS A 159 1.16 -22.38 5.07
CA LYS A 159 2.58 -22.20 5.33
C LYS A 159 3.39 -22.01 4.05
N ASN A 160 2.99 -22.70 2.98
CA ASN A 160 3.65 -22.66 1.68
C ASN A 160 3.08 -21.56 0.76
N SER A 161 1.90 -21.02 1.07
CA SER A 161 1.21 -20.01 0.25
C SER A 161 1.18 -18.60 0.85
N PHE A 162 1.71 -18.39 2.06
CA PHE A 162 1.70 -17.09 2.70
C PHE A 162 2.49 -16.06 1.90
N PHE A 163 1.83 -15.02 1.40
CA PHE A 163 2.47 -14.03 0.55
C PHE A 163 3.20 -12.94 1.37
N THR A 164 4.44 -13.25 1.76
CA THR A 164 5.36 -12.32 2.43
C THR A 164 6.06 -11.38 1.46
N ILE A 165 6.72 -10.35 2.00
CA ILE A 165 7.64 -9.51 1.22
C ILE A 165 8.76 -10.36 0.60
N ASP A 166 9.26 -11.37 1.30
CA ASP A 166 10.33 -12.24 0.81
C ASP A 166 9.87 -13.09 -0.38
N ASN A 167 8.68 -13.71 -0.28
CA ASN A 167 8.07 -14.47 -1.37
C ASN A 167 7.81 -13.58 -2.59
N ALA A 168 7.39 -12.34 -2.37
CA ALA A 168 7.20 -11.39 -3.44
C ALA A 168 8.49 -11.01 -4.18
N ILE A 169 9.61 -10.88 -3.46
CA ILE A 169 10.92 -10.62 -4.06
C ILE A 169 11.34 -11.81 -4.92
N GLU A 170 11.13 -13.03 -4.44
CA GLU A 170 11.40 -14.26 -5.19
C GLU A 170 10.54 -14.34 -6.46
N PHE A 171 9.23 -14.16 -6.35
CA PHE A 171 8.31 -14.18 -7.48
C PHE A 171 8.68 -13.13 -8.53
N ARG A 172 9.18 -11.96 -8.13
CA ARG A 172 9.67 -10.93 -9.05
C ARG A 172 10.96 -11.33 -9.77
N LYS A 173 11.88 -12.05 -9.11
CA LYS A 173 13.08 -12.58 -9.77
C LYS A 173 12.67 -13.59 -10.84
N ILE A 174 11.76 -14.51 -10.49
CA ILE A 174 11.20 -15.49 -11.41
C ILE A 174 10.54 -14.77 -12.59
N GLU A 175 9.61 -13.85 -12.35
CA GLU A 175 8.93 -13.04 -13.38
C GLU A 175 9.92 -12.38 -14.36
N ARG A 176 11.03 -11.82 -13.86
CA ARG A 176 12.08 -11.20 -14.71
C ARG A 176 12.82 -12.22 -15.56
N SER A 177 13.23 -13.34 -14.96
CA SER A 177 13.93 -14.41 -15.69
C SER A 177 13.08 -14.94 -16.84
N TRP A 178 11.79 -15.17 -16.60
CA TRP A 178 10.85 -15.59 -17.65
C TRP A 178 10.68 -14.56 -18.76
N ASN A 179 10.58 -13.28 -18.40
CA ASN A 179 10.49 -12.20 -19.40
C ASN A 179 11.75 -12.08 -20.29
N MET A 180 12.91 -12.57 -19.83
CA MET A 180 14.15 -12.58 -20.61
C MET A 180 14.26 -13.76 -21.57
N ILE A 181 13.54 -14.86 -21.33
CA ILE A 181 13.69 -16.11 -22.08
C ILE A 181 13.01 -16.06 -23.47
N ASN A 182 12.26 -15.01 -23.80
CA ASN A 182 11.59 -14.84 -25.12
C ASN A 182 10.79 -16.07 -25.60
N SER A 183 10.33 -16.93 -24.68
CA SER A 183 9.46 -18.05 -25.00
C SER A 183 8.03 -17.56 -25.24
N ASN A 184 7.38 -18.06 -26.31
CA ASN A 184 6.00 -17.72 -26.66
C ASN A 184 4.96 -18.26 -25.66
N ASP A 185 5.35 -19.12 -24.71
CA ASP A 185 4.55 -19.53 -23.54
C ASP A 185 4.47 -18.41 -22.48
N LYS A 186 4.14 -17.19 -22.93
CA LYS A 186 4.07 -15.99 -22.11
C LYS A 186 2.87 -16.07 -21.17
N ILE A 187 3.15 -15.91 -19.87
CA ILE A 187 2.23 -15.48 -18.81
C ILE A 187 1.08 -16.45 -18.45
N ASN A 188 0.69 -17.39 -19.32
CA ASN A 188 -0.37 -18.35 -19.04
C ASN A 188 -0.04 -19.38 -17.95
N ASN A 189 1.24 -19.51 -17.54
CA ASN A 189 1.70 -20.54 -16.59
C ASN A 189 2.18 -19.99 -15.23
N ILE A 190 2.03 -18.70 -14.95
CA ILE A 190 2.40 -18.17 -13.63
C ILE A 190 1.19 -18.29 -12.70
N TRP A 191 1.20 -19.30 -11.81
CA TRP A 191 0.05 -19.62 -10.96
C TRP A 191 -0.36 -18.50 -10.01
N TRP A 192 0.50 -17.51 -9.74
CA TRP A 192 0.27 -16.44 -8.76
C TRP A 192 -0.12 -15.07 -9.34
N ILE A 193 -0.17 -14.92 -10.66
CA ILE A 193 -0.47 -13.65 -11.35
C ILE A 193 -1.73 -13.82 -12.23
N GLU A 194 -2.52 -12.77 -12.34
CA GLU A 194 -3.60 -12.67 -13.32
C GLU A 194 -3.08 -12.15 -14.67
N ASN A 195 -3.86 -12.35 -15.73
CA ASN A 195 -3.53 -11.88 -17.09
C ASN A 195 -3.37 -10.34 -17.17
N ASN A 196 -4.02 -9.60 -16.26
CA ASN A 196 -3.90 -8.14 -16.14
C ASN A 196 -2.63 -7.69 -15.38
N GLY A 197 -1.83 -8.62 -14.85
CA GLY A 197 -0.61 -8.37 -14.09
C GLY A 197 -0.82 -8.17 -12.58
N MET A 198 -2.05 -8.24 -12.08
CA MET A 198 -2.36 -8.24 -10.63
C MET A 198 -1.94 -9.57 -10.00
N TYR A 199 -1.66 -9.57 -8.70
CA TYR A 199 -1.53 -10.83 -7.97
C TYR A 199 -2.91 -11.42 -7.75
N LYS A 200 -3.03 -12.74 -7.84
CA LYS A 200 -4.30 -13.40 -7.58
C LYS A 200 -4.70 -13.24 -6.10
N ASN A 201 -6.00 -13.10 -5.87
CA ASN A 201 -6.57 -12.83 -4.54
C ASN A 201 -6.38 -13.99 -3.56
N ASP A 202 -6.44 -15.24 -4.05
CA ASP A 202 -6.13 -16.44 -3.28
C ASP A 202 -4.67 -16.47 -2.82
N VAL A 203 -3.73 -16.02 -3.64
CA VAL A 203 -2.32 -15.89 -3.23
C VAL A 203 -2.16 -14.80 -2.16
N CYS A 204 -2.75 -13.63 -2.39
CA CYS A 204 -2.52 -12.47 -1.54
C CYS A 204 -3.25 -12.52 -0.21
N PHE A 205 -4.43 -13.14 -0.16
CA PHE A 205 -5.36 -12.93 0.95
C PHE A 205 -6.00 -14.19 1.52
N LYS A 206 -5.80 -15.38 0.93
CA LYS A 206 -6.34 -16.64 1.49
C LYS A 206 -5.95 -16.83 2.96
N TYR A 207 -4.74 -16.39 3.34
CA TYR A 207 -4.31 -16.45 4.73
C TYR A 207 -5.21 -15.71 5.71
N LEU A 208 -5.86 -14.61 5.31
CA LEU A 208 -6.79 -13.89 6.18
C LEU A 208 -8.08 -14.68 6.39
N ILE A 209 -8.58 -15.31 5.32
CA ILE A 209 -9.78 -16.16 5.38
C ILE A 209 -9.51 -17.35 6.30
N ASP A 210 -8.36 -18.00 6.14
CA ASP A 210 -8.03 -19.16 6.93
C ASP A 210 -7.74 -18.80 8.40
N LEU A 211 -7.09 -17.66 8.67
CA LEU A 211 -6.93 -17.12 10.03
C LEU A 211 -8.27 -16.84 10.71
N LYS A 212 -9.26 -16.30 9.99
CA LYS A 212 -10.61 -16.08 10.54
C LYS A 212 -11.32 -17.39 10.89
N ASN A 213 -11.08 -18.44 10.11
CA ASN A 213 -11.71 -19.74 10.29
C ASN A 213 -10.96 -20.62 11.32
N PHE A 214 -9.76 -20.20 11.74
CA PHE A 214 -8.95 -20.95 12.67
C PHE A 214 -9.60 -20.95 14.06
N LYS A 215 -10.03 -22.14 14.52
CA LYS A 215 -10.56 -22.35 15.86
C LYS A 215 -9.47 -23.05 16.69
N SER A 216 -8.78 -22.31 17.54
CA SER A 216 -7.93 -22.84 18.60
C SER A 216 -8.22 -22.11 19.90
N SER A 217 -7.77 -22.67 21.02
CA SER A 217 -8.07 -22.22 22.38
C SER A 217 -6.77 -22.05 23.19
N ASN A 218 -5.71 -21.54 22.56
CA ASN A 218 -4.36 -21.45 23.12
C ASN A 218 -3.73 -20.07 22.86
N PHE A 219 -2.61 -19.77 23.51
CA PHE A 219 -1.81 -18.54 23.31
C PHE A 219 -1.63 -18.03 21.85
N PRO A 220 -1.53 -18.88 20.80
CA PRO A 220 -1.53 -18.42 19.40
C PRO A 220 -2.73 -17.57 18.99
N ASP A 221 -3.86 -17.67 19.71
CA ASP A 221 -5.09 -16.92 19.44
C ASP A 221 -4.86 -15.40 19.55
N ASN A 222 -4.04 -14.95 20.51
CA ASN A 222 -3.72 -13.52 20.65
C ASN A 222 -2.92 -12.98 19.46
N MET A 223 -2.04 -13.80 18.87
CA MET A 223 -1.26 -13.41 17.68
C MET A 223 -2.14 -13.39 16.43
N ILE A 224 -3.00 -14.40 16.25
CA ILE A 224 -3.99 -14.45 15.17
C ILE A 224 -4.92 -13.24 15.25
N GLN A 225 -5.47 -12.99 16.43
CA GLN A 225 -6.35 -11.85 16.67
C GLN A 225 -5.63 -10.52 16.41
N SER A 226 -4.37 -10.38 16.84
CA SER A 226 -3.57 -9.17 16.56
C SER A 226 -3.37 -8.93 15.06
N ILE A 227 -3.12 -9.98 14.27
CA ILE A 227 -2.98 -9.88 12.81
C ILE A 227 -4.31 -9.43 12.19
N LEU A 228 -5.42 -10.08 12.56
CA LEU A 228 -6.75 -9.77 12.05
C LEU A 228 -7.19 -8.36 12.44
N ASP A 229 -6.92 -7.93 13.67
CA ASP A 229 -7.23 -6.59 14.16
C ASP A 229 -6.41 -5.54 13.44
N PHE A 230 -5.10 -5.74 13.26
CA PHE A 230 -4.26 -4.80 12.52
C PHE A 230 -4.78 -4.60 11.08
N GLU A 231 -5.10 -5.70 10.39
CA GLU A 231 -5.63 -5.68 9.03
C GLU A 231 -6.99 -4.96 8.97
N LYS A 232 -7.88 -5.25 9.93
CA LYS A 232 -9.19 -4.59 10.06
C LYS A 232 -9.06 -3.09 10.34
N PHE A 233 -8.18 -2.69 11.26
CA PHE A 233 -7.95 -1.29 11.58
C PHE A 233 -7.34 -0.51 10.42
N LEU A 234 -6.42 -1.12 9.66
CA LEU A 234 -5.86 -0.50 8.47
C LEU A 234 -6.93 -0.27 7.39
N ILE A 235 -7.87 -1.21 7.20
CA ILE A 235 -9.01 -1.00 6.30
C ILE A 235 -9.89 0.16 6.77
N LEU A 236 -10.26 0.19 8.06
CA LEU A 236 -11.08 1.26 8.62
C LEU A 236 -10.40 2.63 8.44
N GLN A 237 -9.11 2.72 8.73
CA GLN A 237 -8.33 3.94 8.54
C GLN A 237 -8.30 4.38 7.06
N ASN A 238 -8.14 3.43 6.14
CA ASN A 238 -8.16 3.71 4.70
C ASN A 238 -9.54 4.20 4.23
N GLU A 239 -10.63 3.68 4.81
CA GLU A 239 -11.97 4.18 4.50
C GLU A 239 -12.22 5.59 5.07
N GLU A 240 -11.89 5.83 6.34
CA GLU A 240 -12.06 7.13 6.98
C GLU A 240 -11.23 8.23 6.31
N SER A 241 -9.99 7.91 5.95
CA SER A 241 -9.03 8.86 5.37
C SER A 241 -9.03 8.86 3.83
N LYS A 242 -9.86 8.03 3.19
CA LYS A 242 -9.88 7.82 1.73
C LYS A 242 -8.48 7.50 1.17
N LEU A 243 -7.86 6.44 1.67
CA LEU A 243 -6.52 5.96 1.28
C LEU A 243 -6.56 4.55 0.68
N LEU A 244 -5.41 4.10 0.17
CA LEU A 244 -5.15 2.75 -0.36
C LEU A 244 -3.80 2.23 0.14
N LEU A 245 -3.61 2.17 1.46
CA LEU A 245 -2.40 1.64 2.14
C LEU A 245 -2.43 0.11 2.33
#